data_AF-A0A660U935-F1
#
_entry.id   AF-A0A660U935-F1
#
_cell.length_a   1.000
_cell.length_b   1.000
_cell.length_c   1.000
_cell.angle_alpha   90.00
_cell.angle_beta   90.00
_cell.angle_gamma   90.00
#
_symmetry.space_group_name_H-M   'P 1'
#
loop_
_entity.id
_entity.type
_entity.pdbx_description
1 polymer ?
#
loop_
_entity_poly.entity_id
_entity_poly.type
_entity_poly.pdbx_seq_one_letter_code
_entity_poly.pdbx_strand_id
1 'polypeptide(L)'
;MDDLGLEPFDASNCLGLLEILEDRIGRKSSIVVSQIPINKWHQVIGGPTIANAICDRIIRNSHRIELKGERLERYLRIEMWRKKGMKIGNRKTPCLF
;
A
#
# COMPACT_ATOMS: atom_id res chain seq x y z
N MET A 1 3.63 -9.30 -0.46
CA MET A 1 4.57 -8.40 0.22
C MET A 1 3.75 -7.25 0.75
N ASP A 2 3.90 -6.94 2.02
CA ASP A 2 3.10 -5.94 2.73
C ASP A 2 3.98 -4.74 3.14
N ASP A 3 3.33 -3.61 3.45
CA ASP A 3 3.98 -2.41 4.00
C ASP A 3 5.13 -1.80 3.18
N LEU A 4 5.07 -1.96 1.85
CA LEU A 4 6.12 -1.40 0.99
C LEU A 4 6.18 0.12 1.11
N GLY A 5 7.34 0.63 1.53
CA GLY A 5 7.67 2.05 1.53
C GLY A 5 7.22 2.83 2.77
N LEU A 6 6.93 2.15 3.88
CA LEU A 6 6.81 2.80 5.20
C LEU A 6 8.15 3.32 5.70
N GLU A 7 9.23 2.59 5.44
CA GLU A 7 10.61 2.99 5.76
C GLU A 7 11.45 3.07 4.48
N PRO A 8 12.44 3.98 4.42
CA PRO A 8 13.41 4.03 3.34
C PRO A 8 14.17 2.71 3.21
N PHE A 9 14.39 2.27 1.98
CA PHE A 9 15.18 1.07 1.73
C PHE A 9 16.66 1.37 1.92
N ASP A 10 17.35 0.49 2.64
CA ASP A 10 18.80 0.41 2.57
C ASP A 10 19.24 -0.36 1.31
N ALA A 11 20.54 -0.34 0.99
CA ALA A 11 21.06 -0.98 -0.21
C ALA A 11 20.83 -2.50 -0.21
N SER A 12 20.91 -3.14 0.95
CA SER A 12 20.71 -4.58 1.11
C SER A 12 19.26 -4.99 0.83
N ASN A 13 18.29 -4.25 1.37
CA ASN A 13 16.86 -4.50 1.14
C ASN A 13 16.48 -4.27 -0.32
N CYS A 14 17.08 -3.26 -0.97
CA CYS A 14 16.91 -3.02 -2.40
C CYS A 14 17.37 -4.21 -3.25
N LEU A 15 18.56 -4.75 -2.95
CA LEU A 15 19.12 -5.90 -3.67
C LEU A 15 18.32 -7.17 -3.43
N GLY A 16 17.95 -7.45 -2.18
CA GLY A 16 17.12 -8.61 -1.85
C GLY A 16 15.73 -8.54 -2.50
N LEU A 17 15.13 -7.34 -2.57
CA LEU A 17 13.86 -7.15 -3.27
C LEU A 17 14.01 -7.41 -4.77
N LEU A 18 15.10 -6.95 -5.40
CA LEU A 18 15.38 -7.22 -6.81
C LEU A 18 15.52 -8.71 -7.08
N GLU A 19 16.29 -9.44 -6.26
CA GLU A 19 16.48 -10.89 -6.39
C GLU A 19 15.14 -11.64 -6.35
N ILE A 20 14.30 -11.34 -5.36
CA ILE A 20 12.96 -11.96 -5.23
C ILE A 20 12.09 -11.63 -6.44
N LEU A 21 12.16 -10.40 -6.97
CA LEU A 21 11.39 -10.01 -8.14
C LEU A 21 11.86 -10.72 -9.40
N GLU A 22 13.18 -10.85 -9.60
CA GLU A 22 13.77 -11.56 -10.74
C GLU A 22 13.39 -13.04 -10.76
N ASP A 23 13.34 -13.67 -9.59
CA ASP A 23 12.97 -15.07 -9.52
C ASP A 23 11.48 -15.34 -9.79
N ARG A 24 10.62 -14.34 -9.59
CA ARG A 24 9.17 -14.46 -9.76
C ARG A 24 8.66 -13.94 -11.09
N ILE A 25 9.34 -12.98 -11.70
CA ILE A 25 8.85 -12.29 -12.90
C ILE A 25 8.63 -13.29 -14.03
N GLY A 26 7.45 -13.22 -14.68
CA GLY A 26 7.07 -14.15 -15.74
C GLY A 26 6.80 -15.60 -15.32
N ARG A 27 6.97 -15.95 -14.03
CA ARG A 27 6.79 -17.33 -13.53
C ARG A 27 5.61 -17.45 -12.56
N LYS A 28 5.44 -16.49 -11.63
CA LYS A 28 4.40 -16.51 -10.60
C LYS A 28 3.82 -15.11 -10.37
N SER A 29 2.54 -15.03 -10.03
CA SER A 29 1.90 -13.77 -9.61
C SER A 29 2.44 -13.30 -8.26
N SER A 30 2.59 -11.99 -8.11
CA SER A 30 3.03 -11.33 -6.87
C SER A 30 2.01 -10.26 -6.47
N ILE A 31 1.65 -10.21 -5.20
CA ILE A 31 0.80 -9.16 -4.63
C ILE A 31 1.69 -8.26 -3.77
N VAL A 32 1.59 -6.96 -4.01
CA VAL A 32 2.29 -5.92 -3.28
C VAL A 32 1.25 -4.97 -2.68
N VAL A 33 1.36 -4.72 -1.39
CA VAL A 33 0.53 -3.76 -0.66
C VAL A 33 1.43 -2.64 -0.16
N SER A 34 0.97 -1.40 -0.33
CA SER A 34 1.71 -0.20 0.06
C SER A 34 0.75 0.85 0.61
N GLN A 35 1.19 1.53 1.67
CA GLN A 35 0.49 2.67 2.26
C GLN A 35 0.82 3.98 1.55
N ILE A 36 1.86 4.00 0.72
CA ILE A 36 2.25 5.17 -0.06
C ILE A 36 1.85 5.00 -1.53
N PRO A 37 1.45 6.09 -2.19
CA PRO A 37 1.12 6.02 -3.61
C PRO A 37 2.36 5.67 -4.44
N ILE A 38 2.14 4.97 -5.55
CA ILE A 38 3.21 4.45 -6.45
C ILE A 38 4.17 5.55 -6.91
N ASN A 39 3.67 6.77 -7.15
CA ASN A 39 4.50 7.90 -7.56
C ASN A 39 5.54 8.33 -6.51
N LYS A 40 5.40 7.90 -5.25
CA LYS A 40 6.36 8.14 -4.17
C LYS A 40 7.32 6.99 -3.95
N TRP A 41 7.11 5.83 -4.56
CA TRP A 41 7.98 4.66 -4.35
C TRP A 41 9.42 4.96 -4.76
N HIS A 42 9.61 5.75 -5.82
CA HIS A 42 10.92 6.16 -6.29
C HIS A 42 11.73 6.95 -5.24
N GLN A 43 11.05 7.69 -4.36
CA GLN A 43 11.70 8.47 -3.30
C GLN A 43 12.11 7.60 -2.10
N VAL A 44 11.42 6.47 -1.91
CA VAL A 44 11.63 5.59 -0.76
C VAL A 44 12.60 4.45 -1.09
N ILE A 45 12.64 4.04 -2.35
CA ILE A 45 13.61 3.09 -2.86
C ILE A 45 14.91 3.84 -3.16
N GLY A 46 15.97 3.53 -2.41
CA GLY A 46 17.26 4.18 -2.57
C GLY A 46 17.89 3.92 -3.94
N GLY A 47 18.49 4.97 -4.52
CA GLY A 47 19.25 4.89 -5.77
C GLY A 47 18.37 4.92 -7.02
N PRO A 48 18.48 5.95 -7.89
CA PRO A 48 17.55 6.16 -9.01
C PRO A 48 17.53 4.99 -10.01
N THR A 49 18.66 4.33 -10.21
CA THR A 49 18.78 3.15 -11.09
C THR A 49 18.03 1.94 -10.54
N ILE A 50 18.18 1.67 -9.24
CA ILE A 50 17.52 0.53 -8.58
C ILE A 50 16.02 0.80 -8.45
N ALA A 51 15.64 2.02 -8.08
CA ALA A 51 14.25 2.46 -8.04
C ALA A 51 13.55 2.27 -9.39
N ASN A 52 14.19 2.64 -10.50
CA ASN A 52 13.67 2.38 -11.84
C ASN A 52 13.52 0.88 -12.10
N ALA A 53 14.55 0.09 -11.82
CA ALA A 53 14.56 -1.35 -12.07
C ALA A 53 13.46 -2.11 -11.30
N ILE A 54 13.21 -1.74 -10.03
CA ILE A 54 12.14 -2.31 -9.20
C ILE A 54 10.77 -1.86 -9.70
N CYS A 55 10.60 -0.55 -9.94
CA CYS A 55 9.35 0.01 -10.46
C CYS A 55 8.94 -0.62 -11.79
N ASP A 56 9.88 -0.81 -12.72
CA ASP A 56 9.62 -1.46 -14.00
C ASP A 56 9.14 -2.90 -13.85
N ARG A 57 9.74 -3.67 -12.93
CA ARG A 57 9.40 -5.09 -12.70
C ARG A 57 8.03 -5.25 -12.04
N ILE A 58 7.67 -4.37 -11.10
CA ILE A 58 6.39 -4.45 -10.39
C ILE A 58 5.28 -3.80 -11.22
N ILE A 59 5.46 -2.55 -11.66
CA ILE A 59 4.36 -1.71 -12.15
C ILE A 59 3.93 -2.11 -13.56
N ARG A 60 4.89 -2.38 -14.46
CA ARG A 60 4.65 -2.53 -15.90
C ARG A 60 3.64 -3.62 -16.25
N ASN A 61 3.55 -4.69 -15.45
CA ASN A 61 2.62 -5.80 -15.64
C ASN A 61 1.70 -6.02 -14.43
N SER A 62 1.37 -4.95 -13.70
CA SER A 62 0.49 -5.03 -12.53
C SER A 62 -0.94 -4.58 -12.83
N HIS A 63 -1.89 -5.20 -12.15
CA HIS A 63 -3.22 -4.62 -11.97
C HIS A 63 -3.19 -3.72 -10.73
N ARG A 64 -3.40 -2.41 -10.94
CA ARG A 64 -3.42 -1.42 -9.85
C ARG A 64 -4.82 -1.29 -9.29
N ILE A 65 -4.93 -1.43 -7.98
CA ILE A 65 -6.17 -1.16 -7.23
C ILE A 65 -5.84 -0.07 -6.21
N GLU A 66 -6.39 1.13 -6.42
CA GLU A 66 -6.31 2.19 -5.42
C GLU A 66 -7.45 2.04 -4.42
N LEU A 67 -7.09 1.69 -3.18
CA LEU A 67 -8.06 1.61 -2.10
C LEU A 67 -8.40 3.03 -1.62
N LYS A 68 -9.68 3.36 -1.66
CA LYS A 68 -10.24 4.59 -1.10
C LYS A 68 -11.18 4.20 0.03
N GLY A 69 -11.06 4.84 1.19
CA GLY A 69 -11.95 4.57 2.31
C GLY A 69 -11.40 5.06 3.64
N GLU A 70 -12.30 5.18 4.61
CA GLU A 70 -11.91 5.42 6.00
C GLU A 70 -11.36 4.13 6.62
N ARG A 71 -10.48 4.27 7.61
CA ARG A 71 -9.90 3.12 8.32
C ARG A 71 -11.00 2.19 8.84
N LEU A 72 -10.80 0.88 8.69
CA LEU A 72 -11.70 -0.16 9.20
C LEU A 72 -12.00 0.01 10.69
N GLU A 73 -11.00 0.43 11.47
CA GLU A 73 -11.12 0.74 12.90
C GLU A 73 -12.20 1.79 13.19
N ARG A 74 -12.35 2.79 12.32
CA ARG A 74 -13.37 3.82 12.46
C ARG A 74 -14.76 3.23 12.23
N TYR A 75 -14.90 2.39 11.21
CA TYR A 75 -16.16 1.71 10.91
C TYR A 75 -16.58 0.82 12.08
N LEU A 76 -15.67 0.01 12.60
CA LEU A 76 -15.93 -0.86 13.76
C LEU A 76 -16.28 -0.05 15.01
N ARG A 77 -15.59 1.08 15.24
CA ARG A 77 -15.92 2.00 16.35
C ARG A 77 -17.32 2.58 16.21
N ILE A 78 -17.73 3.00 15.02
CA ILE A 78 -19.07 3.53 14.75
C ILE A 78 -20.14 2.44 14.99
N GLU A 79 -19.92 1.22 14.50
CA GLU A 79 -20.81 0.07 14.73
C GLU A 79 -20.95 -0.26 16.23
N MET A 80 -19.84 -0.26 16.97
CA MET A 80 -19.87 -0.45 18.42
C MET A 80 -20.67 0.64 19.14
N TRP A 81 -20.52 1.90 18.73
CA TRP A 81 -21.27 3.03 19.32
C TRP A 81 -22.76 2.93 19.01
N ARG A 82 -23.11 2.48 17.78
CA ARG A 82 -24.50 2.22 17.37
C ARG A 82 -25.13 1.13 18.24
N LYS A 83 -24.44 0.01 18.47
CA LYS A 83 -24.91 -1.07 19.35
C LYS A 83 -25.05 -0.65 20.82
N LYS A 84 -24.24 0.31 21.28
CA LYS A 84 -24.32 0.87 22.65
C LYS A 84 -25.39 1.97 22.82
N GLY A 85 -26.16 2.29 21.77
CA GLY A 85 -27.25 3.28 21.85
C GLY A 85 -26.79 4.73 22.07
N MET A 86 -25.51 5.03 21.85
CA MET A 86 -24.94 6.36 22.09
C MET A 86 -25.12 7.24 20.84
N LYS A 87 -25.81 8.40 20.96
CA LYS A 87 -26.04 9.31 19.83
C LYS A 87 -24.73 9.99 19.41
N ILE A 88 -24.34 9.85 18.15
CA ILE A 88 -23.23 10.61 17.57
C ILE A 88 -23.71 12.06 17.47
N GLY A 89 -23.17 12.94 18.31
CA GLY A 89 -23.53 14.35 18.33
C GLY A 89 -23.28 15.02 16.98
N ASN A 90 -24.35 15.57 16.39
CA ASN A 90 -24.51 16.55 15.31
C ASN A 90 -23.36 16.86 14.32
N ARG A 91 -22.51 15.90 13.97
CA ARG A 91 -21.62 16.00 12.81
C ARG A 91 -22.23 15.16 11.70
N LYS A 92 -22.70 15.83 10.64
CA LYS A 92 -23.09 15.18 9.39
C LYS A 92 -22.02 14.16 9.03
N THR A 93 -22.37 12.87 9.08
CA THR A 93 -21.53 11.80 8.53
C THR A 93 -21.35 12.08 7.05
N PRO A 94 -20.14 12.40 6.55
CA PRO A 94 -19.94 12.45 5.11
C PRO A 94 -19.92 11.01 4.61
N CYS A 95 -20.85 10.75 3.69
CA CYS A 95 -20.73 9.77 2.61
C CYS A 95 -20.81 8.28 2.99
N LEU A 96 -21.99 7.72 2.76
CA LEU A 96 -22.12 6.52 1.91
C LEU A 96 -22.71 7.02 0.57
N PHE A 97 -22.22 6.46 -0.54
CA PHE A 97 -22.34 6.86 -1.95
C PHE A 97 -21.27 7.82 -2.47
#